data_AF-A0A8B8N927-F1
#
_entry.id   AF-A0A8B8N927-F1
#
_cell.length_a   1.000
_cell.length_b   1.000
_cell.length_c   1.000
_cell.angle_alpha   90.00
_cell.angle_beta   90.00
_cell.angle_gamma   90.00
#
_symmetry.space_group_name_H-M   'P 1'
#
loop_
_entity.id
_entity.type
_entity.pdbx_description
1 polymer ?
#
loop_
_entity_poly.entity_id
_entity_poly.type
_entity_poly.pdbx_seq_one_letter_code
_entity_poly.pdbx_strand_id
1 'polypeptide(L)'
;MERNGPTHSEDPKSRDSFLSTSALVADYEGGTKKMEGNDYQEFLSFRGNDTCKGFTDYLHTSLVDAGIYMFKDDNKLCIGDEIGPELLCIITLSRISILIISEDYASSESCLCDLAHTLKCKRNGGQIVLPIFYKVELLHLRNPIGRLRDAINAHKKNLDKMIVNEWEEALKEVTSLKGWESEKIDNRHEGTLVKIVVRKIMSELKRVFLLNFPKQLVGIDDRVKHIMSFIDAKFSDTRIIRIYGMGASVRQLL
;
A
#
# COMPACT_ATOMS: atom_id res chain seq x y z
N MET A 1 -50.04 4.11 61.80
CA MET A 1 -48.91 4.93 62.30
C MET A 1 -47.64 4.16 61.94
N GLU A 2 -47.14 4.33 60.71
CA GLU A 2 -45.95 3.60 60.25
C GLU A 2 -45.06 4.46 59.35
N ARG A 3 -43.81 4.54 59.78
CA ARG A 3 -42.50 4.64 59.11
C ARG A 3 -42.31 5.45 57.81
N ASN A 4 -41.35 6.37 57.93
CA ASN A 4 -40.66 7.14 56.90
C ASN A 4 -39.81 6.27 55.95
N GLY A 5 -39.81 6.63 54.66
CA GLY A 5 -38.76 6.30 53.69
C GLY A 5 -38.53 7.50 52.76
N PRO A 6 -37.28 7.86 52.39
CA PRO A 6 -37.02 9.00 51.52
C PRO A 6 -36.74 8.60 50.05
N THR A 7 -37.35 9.37 49.14
CA THR A 7 -36.90 9.82 47.80
C THR A 7 -36.04 8.90 46.92
N HIS A 8 -36.62 8.46 45.79
CA HIS A 8 -35.90 8.07 44.58
C HIS A 8 -35.97 9.21 43.55
N SER A 9 -34.81 9.77 43.21
CA SER A 9 -34.56 10.57 42.01
C SER A 9 -33.60 9.76 41.14
N GLU A 10 -34.04 9.34 39.96
CA GLU A 10 -33.16 8.72 38.97
C GLU A 10 -32.58 9.82 38.09
N ASP A 11 -31.25 9.98 38.12
CA ASP A 11 -30.48 10.75 37.16
C ASP A 11 -29.62 9.82 36.30
N PRO A 12 -29.38 10.19 35.03
CA PRO A 12 -28.74 9.35 34.03
C PRO A 12 -27.22 9.30 34.23
N LYS A 13 -26.63 8.10 34.06
CA LYS A 13 -25.17 7.92 34.07
C LYS A 13 -24.52 8.70 32.93
N SER A 14 -23.86 9.79 33.29
CA SER A 14 -22.76 10.38 32.54
C SER A 14 -21.57 9.40 32.53
N ARG A 15 -20.97 9.22 31.34
CA ARG A 15 -19.63 8.64 31.18
C ARG A 15 -18.72 9.74 30.70
N ASP A 16 -18.08 10.41 31.65
CA ASP A 16 -16.82 11.11 31.40
C ASP A 16 -15.68 10.11 31.52
N SER A 17 -14.83 10.05 30.50
CA SER A 17 -13.38 9.92 30.68
C SER A 17 -12.67 10.11 29.34
N PHE A 18 -12.30 11.36 29.04
CA PHE A 18 -11.09 11.65 28.26
C PHE A 18 -9.89 11.57 29.21
N LEU A 19 -8.88 10.78 28.87
CA LEU A 19 -7.47 11.22 28.81
C LEU A 19 -6.49 10.06 28.51
N SER A 20 -5.51 10.41 27.66
CA SER A 20 -4.14 9.87 27.54
C SER A 20 -3.91 8.52 26.87
N THR A 21 -3.64 8.56 25.56
CA THR A 21 -2.93 7.48 24.86
C THR A 21 -1.45 7.85 24.69
N SER A 22 -0.75 7.82 25.81
CA SER A 22 0.70 7.71 25.91
C SER A 22 0.93 6.56 26.88
N ALA A 23 1.32 5.40 26.34
CA ALA A 23 1.48 4.08 26.96
C ALA A 23 0.48 3.03 26.45
N LEU A 24 0.75 2.49 25.26
CA LEU A 24 0.50 1.09 24.94
C LEU A 24 1.71 0.55 24.18
N VAL A 25 2.83 0.48 24.90
CA VAL A 25 3.89 -0.49 24.64
C VAL A 25 3.89 -1.37 25.87
N ALA A 26 3.78 -2.68 25.64
CA ALA A 26 3.96 -3.82 26.54
C ALA A 26 2.71 -4.68 26.78
N ASP A 27 2.92 -5.96 26.47
CA ASP A 27 2.28 -7.17 27.02
C ASP A 27 0.98 -7.66 26.38
N TYR A 28 1.11 -8.21 25.16
CA TYR A 28 0.27 -9.31 24.68
C TYR A 28 1.16 -10.53 24.37
N GLU A 29 1.31 -11.41 25.35
CA GLU A 29 1.77 -12.78 25.13
C GLU A 29 0.60 -13.59 24.55
N GLY A 30 0.57 -13.71 23.22
CA GLY A 30 -0.44 -14.48 22.50
C GLY A 30 0.11 -14.95 21.16
N GLY A 31 0.74 -16.13 21.18
CA GLY A 31 1.04 -16.99 20.03
C GLY A 31 1.34 -16.30 18.70
N THR A 32 2.61 -15.96 18.47
CA THR A 32 3.12 -15.61 17.14
C THR A 32 2.88 -16.78 16.18
N LYS A 33 1.79 -16.71 15.41
CA LYS A 33 1.75 -17.40 14.12
C LYS A 33 2.82 -16.73 13.27
N LYS A 34 3.95 -17.42 13.17
CA LYS A 34 5.07 -17.08 12.30
C LYS A 34 4.52 -16.96 10.88
N MET A 35 4.60 -15.75 10.31
CA MET A 35 4.19 -15.47 8.95
C MET A 35 5.06 -16.30 8.02
N GLU A 36 4.52 -17.39 7.47
CA GLU A 36 5.22 -18.22 6.51
C GLU A 36 5.21 -17.52 5.15
N GLY A 37 6.35 -16.88 4.83
CA GLY A 37 6.87 -16.82 3.45
C GLY A 37 6.09 -15.97 2.45
N ASN A 38 6.06 -14.66 2.65
CA ASN A 38 6.50 -13.68 1.64
C ASN A 38 6.66 -12.31 2.30
N ASP A 39 7.91 -11.84 2.38
CA ASP A 39 8.27 -10.49 2.84
C ASP A 39 7.88 -9.46 1.75
N TYR A 40 6.59 -9.25 1.53
CA TYR A 40 6.14 -8.19 0.63
C TYR A 40 6.49 -6.82 1.24
N GLN A 41 7.37 -6.08 0.58
CA GLN A 41 7.74 -4.71 0.97
C GLN A 41 7.01 -3.67 0.12
N GLU A 42 6.03 -4.10 -0.66
CA GLU A 42 5.34 -3.29 -1.64
C GLU A 42 3.85 -3.59 -1.65
N PHE A 43 3.04 -2.55 -1.84
CA PHE A 43 1.59 -2.60 -1.73
C PHE A 43 0.90 -2.09 -3.00
N LEU A 44 -0.19 -2.76 -3.39
CA LEU A 44 -1.03 -2.40 -4.54
C LEU A 44 -2.50 -2.37 -4.12
N SER A 45 -3.08 -1.17 -4.02
CA SER A 45 -4.52 -0.96 -3.77
C SER A 45 -5.25 -0.54 -5.04
N PHE A 46 -6.43 -1.11 -5.25
CA PHE A 46 -7.28 -0.87 -6.41
C PHE A 46 -8.73 -1.23 -6.12
N ARG A 47 -9.67 -0.70 -6.91
CA ARG A 47 -11.06 -1.17 -6.82
C ARG A 47 -11.23 -2.48 -7.59
N GLY A 48 -11.44 -3.57 -6.85
CA GLY A 48 -11.63 -4.91 -7.43
C GLY A 48 -12.64 -4.97 -8.57
N ASN A 49 -13.82 -4.36 -8.41
CA ASN A 49 -14.86 -4.39 -9.45
C ASN A 49 -14.47 -3.65 -10.74
N ASP A 50 -13.56 -2.69 -10.66
CA ASP A 50 -13.26 -1.80 -11.79
C ASP A 50 -12.11 -2.35 -12.63
N THR A 51 -11.07 -2.89 -11.97
CA THR A 51 -9.80 -3.17 -12.65
C THR A 51 -9.21 -4.56 -12.38
N CYS A 52 -9.81 -5.39 -11.51
CA CYS A 52 -9.23 -6.67 -11.07
C CYS A 52 -8.84 -7.61 -12.19
N LYS A 53 -9.68 -7.77 -13.22
CA LYS A 53 -9.46 -8.67 -14.37
C LYS A 53 -8.88 -7.97 -15.61
N GLY A 54 -8.62 -6.67 -15.49
CA GLY A 54 -8.15 -5.83 -16.59
C GLY A 54 -6.78 -5.25 -16.26
N PHE A 55 -6.70 -3.92 -16.22
CA PHE A 55 -5.45 -3.19 -16.02
C PHE A 55 -4.62 -3.67 -14.81
N THR A 56 -5.26 -3.90 -13.65
CA THR A 56 -4.54 -4.34 -12.45
C THR A 56 -3.90 -5.71 -12.64
N ASP A 57 -4.58 -6.63 -13.34
CA ASP A 57 -4.05 -7.98 -13.56
C ASP A 57 -2.81 -7.97 -14.47
N TYR A 58 -2.88 -7.20 -15.56
CA TYR A 58 -1.74 -7.01 -16.46
C TYR A 58 -0.57 -6.31 -15.77
N LEU A 59 -0.85 -5.29 -14.95
CA LEU A 59 0.18 -4.60 -14.19
C LEU A 59 0.84 -5.55 -13.19
N HIS A 60 0.06 -6.27 -12.39
CA HIS A 60 0.56 -7.22 -11.41
C HIS A 60 1.39 -8.33 -12.06
N THR A 61 0.90 -8.93 -13.14
CA THR A 61 1.63 -9.96 -13.88
C THR A 61 2.95 -9.41 -14.42
N SER A 62 2.94 -8.20 -15.00
CA SER A 62 4.16 -7.57 -15.52
C SER A 62 5.17 -7.21 -14.43
N LEU A 63 4.71 -6.93 -13.21
CA LEU A 63 5.58 -6.71 -12.05
C LEU A 63 6.22 -8.04 -11.60
N VAL A 64 5.44 -9.11 -11.51
CA VAL A 64 5.92 -10.45 -11.18
C VAL A 64 6.94 -10.94 -12.22
N ASP A 65 6.68 -10.75 -13.51
CA ASP A 65 7.61 -11.08 -14.60
C ASP A 65 8.91 -10.28 -14.51
N ALA A 66 8.86 -9.08 -13.93
CA ALA A 66 10.03 -8.25 -13.64
C ALA A 66 10.73 -8.60 -12.31
N GLY A 67 10.27 -9.64 -11.60
CA GLY A 67 10.80 -10.07 -10.30
C GLY A 67 10.36 -9.19 -9.13
N ILE A 68 9.30 -8.39 -9.29
CA ILE A 68 8.77 -7.48 -8.27
C ILE A 68 7.49 -8.09 -7.71
N TYR A 69 7.53 -8.47 -6.44
CA TYR A 69 6.39 -9.04 -5.72
C TYR A 69 5.71 -7.95 -4.90
N MET A 70 4.45 -7.66 -5.18
CA MET A 70 3.65 -6.70 -4.41
C MET A 70 2.48 -7.42 -3.76
N PHE A 71 2.12 -7.02 -2.55
CA PHE A 71 0.85 -7.42 -1.97
C PHE A 71 -0.28 -6.78 -2.78
N LYS A 72 -1.02 -7.63 -3.50
CA LYS A 72 -2.21 -7.25 -4.28
C LYS A 72 -3.42 -7.34 -3.37
N ASP A 73 -3.95 -6.19 -2.97
CA ASP A 73 -5.21 -6.15 -2.23
C ASP A 73 -6.37 -6.42 -3.20
N ASP A 74 -6.70 -7.70 -3.38
CA ASP A 74 -7.93 -8.08 -4.07
C ASP A 74 -9.05 -7.90 -3.04
N ASN A 75 -9.62 -6.68 -2.97
CA ASN A 75 -10.68 -6.17 -2.06
C ASN A 75 -11.95 -7.05 -1.94
N LYS A 76 -11.89 -8.31 -2.36
CA LYS A 76 -12.79 -9.43 -2.04
C LYS A 76 -12.63 -9.95 -0.61
N LEU A 77 -11.52 -9.64 0.08
CA LEU A 77 -11.26 -10.12 1.43
C LEU A 77 -11.89 -9.27 2.55
N CYS A 78 -12.50 -8.13 2.22
CA CYS A 78 -13.21 -7.27 3.16
C CYS A 78 -14.63 -7.80 3.46
N ILE A 79 -14.75 -9.08 3.84
CA ILE A 79 -15.98 -9.59 4.44
C ILE A 79 -15.82 -9.43 5.94
N GLY A 80 -16.38 -8.33 6.47
CA GLY A 80 -16.39 -8.00 7.89
C GLY A 80 -15.69 -6.67 8.14
N ASP A 81 -16.43 -5.75 8.76
CA ASP A 81 -16.05 -4.38 9.03
C ASP A 81 -14.82 -4.32 9.95
N GLU A 82 -13.62 -4.19 9.36
CA GLU A 82 -12.39 -3.58 9.89
C GLU A 82 -11.23 -3.95 8.95
N ILE A 83 -10.32 -3.01 8.65
CA ILE A 83 -9.06 -3.37 8.00
C ILE A 83 -8.34 -4.34 8.94
N GLY A 84 -8.10 -5.57 8.48
CA GLY A 84 -7.35 -6.55 9.25
C GLY A 84 -5.98 -5.98 9.66
N PRO A 85 -5.51 -6.22 10.89
CA PRO A 85 -4.23 -5.68 11.38
C PRO A 85 -3.04 -6.08 10.49
N GLU A 86 -3.15 -7.20 9.77
CA GLU A 86 -2.19 -7.65 8.76
C GLU A 86 -2.07 -6.68 7.58
N LEU A 87 -3.19 -6.21 7.02
CA LEU A 87 -3.19 -5.26 5.90
C LEU A 87 -2.62 -3.90 6.32
N LEU A 88 -2.97 -3.41 7.52
CA LEU A 88 -2.36 -2.19 8.07
C LEU A 88 -0.84 -2.33 8.25
N CYS A 89 -0.39 -3.50 8.72
CA CYS A 89 1.03 -3.80 8.87
C CYS A 89 1.75 -3.78 7.53
N ILE A 90 1.19 -4.42 6.50
CA ILE A 90 1.73 -4.44 5.14
C ILE A 90 1.83 -3.01 4.58
N ILE A 91 0.77 -2.20 4.68
CA ILE A 91 0.78 -0.80 4.24
C ILE A 91 1.86 -0.01 4.98
N THR A 92 2.01 -0.22 6.29
CA THR A 92 2.98 0.49 7.12
C THR A 92 4.43 0.13 6.78
N LEU A 93 4.70 -1.16 6.55
CA LEU A 93 6.04 -1.67 6.24
C LEU A 93 6.42 -1.50 4.76
N SER A 94 5.45 -1.18 3.90
CA SER A 94 5.68 -1.03 2.47
C SER A 94 6.56 0.18 2.16
N ARG A 95 7.60 -0.04 1.35
CA ARG A 95 8.49 0.99 0.81
C ARG A 95 7.86 1.73 -0.36
N ILE A 96 7.11 1.00 -1.19
CA ILE A 96 6.42 1.52 -2.36
C ILE A 96 4.95 1.06 -2.33
N SER A 97 4.05 2.03 -2.49
CA SER A 97 2.62 1.77 -2.62
C SER A 97 2.11 2.32 -3.95
N ILE A 98 1.39 1.48 -4.71
CA ILE A 98 0.67 1.88 -5.92
C ILE A 98 -0.81 2.00 -5.56
N LEU A 99 -1.40 3.15 -5.91
CA LEU A 99 -2.82 3.41 -5.70
C LEU A 99 -3.50 3.56 -7.07
N ILE A 100 -4.29 2.58 -7.49
CA ILE A 100 -5.07 2.64 -8.74
C ILE A 100 -6.44 3.24 -8.41
N ILE A 101 -6.54 4.56 -8.60
CA ILE A 101 -7.77 5.32 -8.37
C ILE A 101 -8.62 5.25 -9.64
N SER A 102 -9.69 4.47 -9.59
CA SER A 102 -10.67 4.30 -10.67
C SER A 102 -11.98 5.04 -10.38
N GLU A 103 -12.93 4.97 -11.31
CA GLU A 103 -14.19 5.72 -11.24
C GLU A 103 -15.02 5.43 -9.98
N ASP A 104 -15.16 4.15 -9.61
CA ASP A 104 -15.97 3.74 -8.45
C ASP A 104 -15.08 3.44 -7.22
N TYR A 105 -13.82 3.90 -7.21
CA TYR A 105 -12.89 3.68 -6.10
C TYR A 105 -13.45 4.15 -4.75
N ALA A 106 -14.03 5.35 -4.71
CA ALA A 106 -14.61 5.92 -3.49
C ALA A 106 -15.93 5.28 -3.04
N SER A 107 -16.51 4.37 -3.83
CA SER A 107 -17.67 3.59 -3.37
C SER A 107 -17.29 2.54 -2.32
N SER A 108 -16.01 2.18 -2.23
CA SER A 108 -15.50 1.18 -1.30
C SER A 108 -14.85 1.86 -0.08
N GLU A 109 -15.36 1.55 1.10
CA GLU A 109 -14.76 1.98 2.37
C GLU A 109 -13.31 1.48 2.50
N SER A 110 -13.04 0.20 2.20
CA SER A 110 -11.68 -0.34 2.24
C SER A 110 -10.71 0.44 1.33
N CYS A 111 -11.09 0.73 0.09
CA CYS A 111 -10.30 1.56 -0.82
C CYS A 111 -9.93 2.93 -0.21
N LEU A 112 -10.90 3.58 0.45
CA LEU A 112 -10.71 4.90 1.06
C LEU A 112 -9.83 4.82 2.32
N CYS A 113 -10.00 3.76 3.11
CA CYS A 113 -9.15 3.52 4.27
C CYS A 113 -7.70 3.21 3.86
N ASP A 114 -7.46 2.37 2.85
CA ASP A 114 -6.13 2.11 2.30
C ASP A 114 -5.45 3.39 1.84
N LEU A 115 -6.20 4.24 1.12
CA LEU A 115 -5.73 5.52 0.61
C LEU A 115 -5.31 6.43 1.76
N ALA A 116 -6.18 6.63 2.74
CA ALA A 116 -5.90 7.48 3.89
C ALA A 116 -4.68 6.97 4.69
N HIS A 117 -4.63 5.66 4.93
CA HIS A 117 -3.53 5.07 5.68
C HIS A 117 -2.20 5.13 4.93
N THR A 118 -2.19 4.82 3.62
CA THR A 118 -1.01 4.93 2.77
C THR A 118 -0.46 6.37 2.76
N LEU A 119 -1.32 7.37 2.66
CA LEU A 119 -0.89 8.77 2.71
C LEU A 119 -0.37 9.17 4.09
N LYS A 120 -0.94 8.64 5.17
CA LYS A 120 -0.41 8.82 6.53
C LYS A 120 1.00 8.21 6.66
N CYS A 121 1.21 6.99 6.17
CA CYS A 121 2.52 6.35 6.15
C CYS A 121 3.54 7.13 5.31
N LYS A 122 3.13 7.66 4.15
CA LYS A 122 3.94 8.57 3.33
C LYS A 122 4.43 9.79 4.11
N ARG A 123 3.52 10.47 4.82
CA ARG A 123 3.85 11.68 5.61
C ARG A 123 4.84 11.39 6.74
N ASN A 124 4.74 10.20 7.34
CA ASN A 124 5.48 9.87 8.56
C ASN A 124 6.77 9.04 8.32
N GLY A 125 6.87 8.30 7.21
CA GLY A 125 7.83 7.20 7.06
C GLY A 125 8.59 7.13 5.74
N GLY A 126 8.48 8.13 4.86
CA GLY A 126 9.24 8.19 3.61
C GLY A 126 8.80 7.18 2.53
N GLN A 127 7.68 6.50 2.74
CA GLN A 127 7.05 5.62 1.76
C GLN A 127 6.83 6.34 0.41
N ILE A 128 7.18 5.67 -0.68
CA ILE A 128 6.98 6.16 -2.03
C ILE A 128 5.56 5.78 -2.44
N VAL A 129 4.74 6.77 -2.78
CA VAL A 129 3.36 6.56 -3.24
C VAL A 129 3.27 6.95 -4.70
N LEU A 130 2.78 6.03 -5.52
CA LEU A 130 2.69 6.13 -6.97
C LEU A 130 1.23 5.96 -7.42
N PRO A 131 0.46 7.05 -7.51
CA PRO A 131 -0.93 6.96 -7.95
C PRO A 131 -1.05 6.77 -9.47
N ILE A 132 -2.03 5.95 -9.85
CA ILE A 132 -2.49 5.76 -11.21
C ILE A 132 -3.97 6.17 -11.23
N PHE A 133 -4.28 7.24 -11.94
CA PHE A 133 -5.64 7.73 -12.15
C PHE A 133 -6.20 7.03 -13.39
N TYR A 134 -6.92 5.94 -13.14
CA TYR A 134 -7.40 5.03 -14.18
C TYR A 134 -8.81 5.43 -14.61
N LYS A 135 -8.91 5.98 -15.83
CA LYS A 135 -10.16 6.43 -16.47
C LYS A 135 -10.97 7.39 -15.58
N VAL A 136 -10.27 8.20 -14.78
CA VAL A 136 -10.86 9.20 -13.88
C VAL A 136 -10.20 10.54 -14.09
N GLU A 137 -10.98 11.61 -14.01
CA GLU A 137 -10.48 12.98 -14.08
C GLU A 137 -10.04 13.49 -12.70
N LEU A 138 -8.83 14.04 -12.62
CA LEU A 138 -8.30 14.61 -11.37
C LEU A 138 -9.17 15.73 -10.79
N LEU A 139 -9.85 16.48 -11.63
CA LEU A 139 -10.75 17.55 -11.19
C LEU A 139 -11.92 17.00 -10.37
N HIS A 140 -12.44 15.82 -10.73
CA HIS A 140 -13.50 15.17 -9.97
C HIS A 140 -12.97 14.72 -8.60
N LEU A 141 -11.73 14.23 -8.52
CA LEU A 141 -11.14 13.83 -7.24
C LEU A 141 -10.88 15.02 -6.30
N ARG A 142 -10.50 16.18 -6.84
CA ARG A 142 -10.32 17.42 -6.05
C ARG A 142 -11.63 18.03 -5.58
N ASN A 143 -12.61 18.04 -6.48
CA ASN A 143 -13.93 18.58 -6.25
C ASN A 143 -14.94 17.49 -6.61
N PRO A 144 -15.30 16.61 -5.65
CA PRO A 144 -16.22 15.52 -5.89
C PRO A 144 -17.52 15.99 -6.55
N ILE A 145 -17.79 15.48 -7.75
CA ILE A 145 -19.04 15.67 -8.49
C ILE A 145 -19.58 14.33 -9.00
N GLY A 146 -20.84 14.33 -9.44
CA GLY A 146 -21.50 13.15 -10.00
C GLY A 146 -21.40 11.93 -9.07
N ARG A 147 -21.06 10.78 -9.66
CA ARG A 147 -20.96 9.49 -8.95
C ARG A 147 -20.02 9.51 -7.76
N LEU A 148 -18.87 10.19 -7.87
CA LEU A 148 -17.91 10.29 -6.79
C LEU A 148 -18.49 11.04 -5.57
N ARG A 149 -19.21 12.13 -5.82
CA ARG A 149 -19.91 12.87 -4.76
C ARG A 149 -21.00 12.02 -4.11
N ASP A 150 -21.75 11.29 -4.93
CA ASP A 150 -22.85 10.46 -4.45
C ASP A 150 -22.33 9.30 -3.58
N ALA A 151 -21.19 8.71 -3.96
CA ALA A 151 -20.48 7.70 -3.16
C ALA A 151 -20.03 8.26 -1.79
N ILE A 152 -19.38 9.43 -1.77
CA ILE A 152 -18.96 10.07 -0.53
C ILE A 152 -20.17 10.42 0.36
N ASN A 153 -21.26 10.93 -0.23
CA ASN A 153 -22.48 11.25 0.49
C ASN A 153 -23.18 10.00 1.07
N ALA A 154 -23.05 8.85 0.42
CA ALA A 154 -23.54 7.59 0.97
C ALA A 154 -22.80 7.23 2.27
N HIS A 155 -21.48 7.38 2.30
CA HIS A 155 -20.66 7.16 3.50
C HIS A 155 -21.03 8.12 4.64
N LYS A 156 -21.28 9.40 4.34
CA LYS A 156 -21.71 10.41 5.35
C LYS A 156 -23.00 10.06 6.09
N LYS A 157 -23.84 9.17 5.55
CA LYS A 157 -25.09 8.75 6.20
C LYS A 157 -24.85 7.70 7.28
N ASN A 158 -23.80 6.91 7.14
CA ASN A 158 -23.56 5.72 7.96
C ASN A 158 -22.32 5.85 8.86
N LEU A 159 -21.40 6.77 8.55
CA LEU A 159 -20.12 6.92 9.22
C LEU A 159 -19.94 8.29 9.87
N ASP A 160 -19.01 8.36 10.81
CA ASP A 160 -18.63 9.60 11.46
C ASP A 160 -18.10 10.62 10.44
N LYS A 161 -18.53 11.88 10.58
CA LYS A 161 -18.14 12.97 9.68
C LYS A 161 -16.63 13.17 9.64
N MET A 162 -15.93 12.96 10.76
CA MET A 162 -14.49 13.09 10.85
C MET A 162 -13.77 12.07 9.96
N ILE A 163 -14.25 10.82 9.92
CA ILE A 163 -13.70 9.76 9.05
C ILE A 163 -13.90 10.14 7.59
N VAL A 164 -15.11 10.56 7.21
CA VAL A 164 -15.39 10.91 5.81
C VAL A 164 -14.60 12.15 5.38
N ASN A 165 -14.42 13.13 6.27
CA ASN A 165 -13.57 14.29 5.98
C ASN A 165 -12.11 13.88 5.76
N GLU A 166 -11.58 12.93 6.54
CA GLU A 166 -10.23 12.39 6.33
C GLU A 166 -10.10 11.75 4.94
N TRP A 167 -11.10 10.99 4.50
CA TRP A 167 -11.11 10.39 3.16
C TRP A 167 -11.22 11.44 2.04
N GLU A 168 -12.03 12.48 2.21
CA GLU A 168 -12.11 13.59 1.25
C GLU A 168 -10.77 14.32 1.12
N GLU A 169 -10.08 14.57 2.24
CA GLU A 169 -8.75 15.17 2.21
C GLU A 169 -7.71 14.24 1.59
N ALA A 170 -7.78 12.93 1.85
CA ALA A 170 -6.92 11.94 1.24
C ALA A 170 -7.11 11.88 -0.30
N LEU A 171 -8.35 11.93 -0.78
CA LEU A 171 -8.68 12.02 -2.21
C LEU A 171 -8.13 13.30 -2.86
N LYS A 172 -8.17 14.44 -2.15
CA LYS A 172 -7.55 15.68 -2.65
C LYS A 172 -6.03 15.58 -2.67
N GLU A 173 -5.43 15.11 -1.58
CA GLU A 173 -3.97 15.00 -1.43
C GLU A 173 -3.36 14.11 -2.50
N VAL A 174 -3.97 12.96 -2.81
CA VAL A 174 -3.43 12.04 -3.82
C VAL A 174 -3.35 12.68 -5.21
N THR A 175 -4.26 13.59 -5.57
CA THR A 175 -4.20 14.33 -6.85
C THR A 175 -3.04 15.33 -6.94
N SER A 176 -2.38 15.63 -5.82
CA SER A 176 -1.21 16.50 -5.77
C SER A 176 0.11 15.70 -5.90
N LEU A 177 0.02 14.38 -5.83
CA LEU A 177 1.17 13.51 -6.03
C LEU A 177 1.48 13.32 -7.52
N LYS A 178 2.76 13.10 -7.83
CA LYS A 178 3.18 12.73 -9.17
C LYS A 178 2.70 11.31 -9.48
N GLY A 179 1.87 11.17 -10.49
CA GLY A 179 1.30 9.91 -10.93
C GLY A 179 1.04 9.89 -12.43
N TRP A 180 0.21 8.94 -12.87
CA TRP A 180 -0.16 8.80 -14.28
C TRP A 180 -1.67 8.87 -14.45
N GLU A 181 -2.12 9.68 -15.41
CA GLU A 181 -3.52 9.68 -15.85
C GLU A 181 -3.62 8.78 -17.08
N SER A 182 -4.35 7.65 -16.97
CA SER A 182 -4.39 6.64 -18.05
C SER A 182 -4.81 7.23 -19.39
N GLU A 183 -5.72 8.21 -19.35
CA GLU A 183 -6.30 8.81 -20.55
C GLU A 183 -5.35 9.73 -21.31
N LYS A 184 -4.24 10.12 -20.68
CA LYS A 184 -3.24 11.04 -21.24
C LYS A 184 -1.98 10.32 -21.73
N ILE A 185 -1.86 9.03 -21.49
CA ILE A 185 -0.66 8.25 -21.85
C ILE A 185 -0.87 7.56 -23.19
N ASP A 186 0.04 7.84 -24.13
CA ASP A 186 0.18 7.10 -25.39
C ASP A 186 -1.15 6.77 -26.06
N ASN A 187 -2.00 7.76 -26.32
CA ASN A 187 -3.33 7.56 -26.91
C ASN A 187 -4.19 6.48 -26.19
N ARG A 188 -4.10 6.41 -24.85
CA ARG A 188 -4.83 5.47 -23.97
C ARG A 188 -4.38 4.01 -24.07
N HIS A 189 -3.19 3.74 -24.60
CA HIS A 189 -2.65 2.38 -24.65
C HIS A 189 -2.18 1.93 -23.26
N GLU A 190 -3.03 1.15 -22.59
CA GLU A 190 -2.81 0.63 -21.23
C GLU A 190 -1.51 -0.19 -21.10
N GLY A 191 -1.14 -0.97 -22.12
CA GLY A 191 0.11 -1.73 -22.12
C GLY A 191 1.36 -0.86 -22.07
N THR A 192 1.32 0.33 -22.68
CA THR A 192 2.41 1.31 -22.58
C THR A 192 2.50 1.89 -21.17
N LEU A 193 1.35 2.22 -20.57
CA LEU A 193 1.29 2.65 -19.18
C LEU A 193 1.89 1.60 -18.23
N VAL A 194 1.53 0.33 -18.38
CA VAL A 194 2.10 -0.77 -17.57
C VAL A 194 3.63 -0.79 -17.68
N LYS A 195 4.19 -0.73 -18.89
CA LYS A 195 5.65 -0.70 -19.09
C LYS A 195 6.31 0.50 -18.41
N ILE A 196 5.69 1.68 -18.45
CA ILE A 196 6.20 2.88 -17.78
C ILE A 196 6.21 2.68 -16.26
N VAL A 197 5.10 2.19 -15.70
CA VAL A 197 4.95 1.96 -14.25
C VAL A 197 5.98 0.94 -13.75
N VAL A 198 6.11 -0.22 -14.41
CA VAL A 198 7.09 -1.26 -14.04
C VAL A 198 8.51 -0.71 -14.06
N ARG A 199 8.90 0.02 -15.10
CA ARG A 199 10.23 0.65 -15.18
C ARG A 199 10.46 1.66 -14.06
N LYS A 200 9.44 2.46 -13.72
CA LYS A 200 9.51 3.43 -12.63
C LYS A 200 9.73 2.75 -11.29
N ILE A 201 8.96 1.70 -10.98
CA ILE A 201 9.08 0.95 -9.73
C ILE A 201 10.46 0.29 -9.64
N MET A 202 10.92 -0.36 -10.71
CA MET A 202 12.25 -0.95 -10.73
C MET A 202 13.35 0.09 -10.47
N SER A 203 13.20 1.32 -10.99
CA SER A 203 14.14 2.41 -10.70
C SER A 203 14.07 2.88 -9.25
N GLU A 204 12.88 2.98 -8.66
CA GLU A 204 12.71 3.38 -7.26
C GLU A 204 13.25 2.30 -6.31
N LEU A 205 12.99 1.03 -6.58
CA LEU A 205 13.55 -0.08 -5.82
C LEU A 205 15.08 -0.04 -5.86
N LYS A 206 15.70 0.10 -7.04
CA LYS A 206 17.15 0.26 -7.17
C LYS A 206 17.67 1.42 -6.31
N ARG A 207 16.99 2.57 -6.32
CA ARG A 207 17.37 3.73 -5.49
C ARG A 207 17.27 3.41 -4.00
N VAL A 208 16.19 2.79 -3.55
CA VAL A 208 15.99 2.42 -2.14
C VAL A 208 17.01 1.37 -1.69
N PHE A 209 17.28 0.36 -2.52
CA PHE A 209 18.32 -0.63 -2.24
C PHE A 209 19.69 0.02 -2.12
N LEU A 210 20.10 0.86 -3.07
CA LEU A 210 21.40 1.55 -3.05
C LEU A 210 21.59 2.45 -1.81
N LEU A 211 20.53 3.06 -1.29
CA LEU A 211 20.58 3.86 -0.06
C LEU A 211 20.79 3.01 1.20
N ASN A 212 20.39 1.73 1.17
CA ASN A 212 20.47 0.82 2.30
C ASN A 212 21.79 0.01 2.33
N PHE A 213 22.65 0.13 1.32
CA PHE A 213 23.96 -0.51 1.34
C PHE A 213 24.96 0.32 2.15
N PRO A 214 25.61 -0.25 3.18
CA PRO A 214 26.75 0.42 3.81
C PRO A 214 27.85 0.59 2.76
N LYS A 215 28.44 1.80 2.66
CA LYS A 215 29.54 2.16 1.75
C LYS A 215 30.84 1.35 1.94
N GLN A 216 30.84 0.30 2.77
CA GLN A 216 32.00 -0.51 3.13
C GLN A 216 31.98 -1.90 2.47
N LEU A 217 31.58 -1.98 1.20
CA LEU A 217 31.86 -3.17 0.40
C LEU A 217 33.18 -2.94 -0.34
N VAL A 218 34.29 -3.34 0.28
CA VAL A 218 35.63 -3.29 -0.35
C VAL A 218 35.89 -4.63 -1.06
N GLY A 219 36.27 -4.59 -2.34
CA GLY A 219 36.71 -5.77 -3.08
C GLY A 219 35.59 -6.65 -3.66
N ILE A 220 34.38 -6.12 -3.79
CA ILE A 220 33.28 -6.83 -4.49
C ILE A 220 33.34 -6.68 -6.01
N ASP A 221 33.95 -5.61 -6.53
CA ASP A 221 33.99 -5.32 -7.96
C ASP A 221 34.69 -6.43 -8.76
N ASP A 222 35.80 -6.96 -8.25
CA ASP A 222 36.52 -8.06 -8.89
C ASP A 222 35.72 -9.35 -8.87
N ARG A 223 34.93 -9.60 -7.81
CA ARG A 223 34.03 -10.76 -7.71
C ARG A 223 32.84 -10.64 -8.65
N VAL A 224 32.26 -9.45 -8.78
CA VAL A 224 31.17 -9.17 -9.72
C VAL A 224 31.67 -9.32 -11.15
N LYS A 225 32.84 -8.78 -11.49
CA LYS A 225 33.47 -8.97 -12.81
C LYS A 225 33.73 -10.44 -13.11
N HIS A 226 34.21 -11.20 -12.13
CA HIS A 226 34.45 -12.63 -12.25
C HIS A 226 33.14 -13.41 -12.45
N ILE A 227 32.04 -13.06 -11.75
CA ILE A 227 30.74 -13.69 -11.99
C ILE A 227 30.19 -13.32 -13.39
N MET A 228 30.29 -12.05 -13.77
CA MET A 228 29.81 -11.56 -15.06
C MET A 228 30.55 -12.19 -16.25
N SER A 229 31.82 -12.58 -16.11
CA SER A 229 32.53 -13.30 -17.17
C SER A 229 31.97 -14.70 -17.44
N PHE A 230 31.28 -15.33 -16.47
CA PHE A 230 30.57 -16.60 -16.69
C PHE A 230 29.18 -16.41 -17.30
N ILE A 231 28.61 -15.20 -17.24
CA ILE A 231 27.27 -14.85 -17.74
C ILE A 231 27.30 -14.43 -19.21
N ASP A 232 28.49 -14.41 -19.84
CA ASP A 232 28.75 -13.86 -21.17
C ASP A 232 27.64 -14.15 -22.22
N ALA A 233 27.17 -13.09 -22.89
CA ALA A 233 25.97 -13.05 -23.75
C ALA A 233 26.13 -13.80 -25.09
N LYS A 234 27.23 -14.52 -25.27
CA LYS A 234 27.61 -15.20 -26.53
C LYS A 234 27.23 -16.69 -26.58
N PHE A 235 26.60 -17.23 -25.56
CA PHE A 235 26.27 -18.64 -25.50
C PHE A 235 24.75 -18.84 -25.52
N SER A 236 24.28 -19.72 -26.39
CA SER A 236 22.87 -20.07 -26.59
C SER A 236 22.31 -21.05 -25.55
N ASP A 237 23.15 -21.54 -24.64
CA ASP A 237 22.82 -22.68 -23.79
C ASP A 237 22.55 -22.26 -22.33
N THR A 238 21.62 -22.96 -21.67
CA THR A 238 21.29 -22.73 -20.26
C THR A 238 22.47 -23.10 -19.36
N ARG A 239 22.95 -22.14 -18.55
CA ARG A 239 24.04 -22.36 -17.57
C ARG A 239 23.55 -22.21 -16.14
N ILE A 240 23.92 -23.17 -15.30
CA ILE A 240 23.70 -23.13 -13.85
C ILE A 240 24.98 -22.63 -13.20
N ILE A 241 24.92 -21.49 -12.52
CA ILE A 241 26.03 -20.91 -11.77
C ILE A 241 25.78 -21.17 -10.28
N ARG A 242 26.70 -21.87 -9.62
CA ARG A 242 26.61 -22.17 -8.18
C ARG A 242 27.59 -21.29 -7.41
N ILE A 243 27.06 -20.38 -6.60
CA ILE A 243 27.84 -19.53 -5.69
C ILE A 243 27.85 -20.19 -4.31
N TYR A 244 29.02 -20.36 -3.70
CA TYR A 244 29.16 -20.91 -2.35
C TYR A 244 30.24 -20.14 -1.55
N GLY A 245 30.11 -20.14 -0.22
CA GLY A 245 31.06 -19.50 0.68
C GLY A 245 30.68 -19.68 2.15
N MET A 246 31.60 -19.39 3.07
CA MET A 246 31.33 -19.49 4.51
C MET A 246 30.38 -18.38 4.98
N GLY A 247 29.48 -18.72 5.91
CA GLY A 247 28.16 -18.10 6.16
C GLY A 247 28.06 -16.59 6.43
N ALA A 248 29.16 -15.85 6.50
CA ALA A 248 29.17 -14.39 6.58
C ALA A 248 29.44 -13.68 5.24
N SER A 249 30.13 -14.34 4.29
CA SER A 249 30.60 -13.69 3.04
C SER A 249 29.69 -13.88 1.83
N VAL A 250 28.72 -14.81 1.90
CA VAL A 250 27.77 -15.06 0.79
C VAL A 250 26.57 -14.12 0.87
N ARG A 251 26.21 -13.65 2.08
CA ARG A 251 25.06 -12.78 2.32
C ARG A 251 25.23 -11.33 1.84
N GLN A 252 26.43 -10.92 1.43
CA GLN A 252 26.71 -9.56 0.94
C GLN A 252 26.65 -9.43 -0.59
N LEU A 253 26.44 -10.52 -1.33
CA LEU A 253 26.56 -10.56 -2.80
C LEU A 253 25.27 -10.96 -3.53
N LEU A 254 24.21 -11.32 -2.79
CA LEU A 254 22.85 -11.56 -3.30
C LEU A 254 21.93 -10.49 -2.72
#